data_AF-A0A4Q3XSU3-F1
#
_entry.id   AF-A0A4Q3XSU3-F1
#
_cell.length_a   1.000
_cell.length_b   1.000
_cell.length_c   1.000
_cell.angle_alpha   90.00
_cell.angle_beta   90.00
_cell.angle_gamma   90.00
#
_symmetry.space_group_name_H-M   'P 1'
#
loop_
_entity.id
_entity.type
_entity.pdbx_description
1 polymer ?
#
loop_
_entity_poly.entity_id
_entity_poly.type
_entity_poly.pdbx_seq_one_letter_code
_entity_poly.pdbx_strand_id
1 'polypeptide(L)' 'METVELPGEFGGDVDPDFEGDFQALTAHGYEVIWKIDYYPPDDDPTRDPDPADPAAVKRVLTIMLAEEY' A
#
# COMPACT_ATOMS: atom_id res chain seq x y z
N MET A 1 12.87 3.13 -18.77
CA MET A 1 12.07 2.81 -17.57
C MET A 1 13.06 2.75 -16.43
N GLU A 2 12.95 3.65 -15.46
CA GLU A 2 13.76 3.62 -14.25
C GLU A 2 13.04 2.73 -13.24
N THR A 3 13.78 1.81 -12.62
CA THR A 3 13.25 0.92 -11.58
C THR A 3 13.74 1.46 -10.25
N VAL A 4 12.83 1.78 -9.35
CA VAL A 4 13.14 2.14 -7.97
C VAL A 4 12.88 0.93 -7.10
N GLU A 5 13.88 0.51 -6.33
CA GLU A 5 13.72 -0.56 -5.35
C GLU A 5 13.21 0.02 -4.03
N LEU A 6 12.22 -0.65 -3.46
CA LEU A 6 11.68 -0.31 -2.15
C LEU A 6 12.49 -1.00 -1.06
N PRO A 7 12.73 -0.36 0.09
CA PRO A 7 13.27 -1.04 1.25
C PRO A 7 12.21 -2.00 1.83
N GLY A 8 12.52 -3.30 1.86
CA GLY A 8 11.67 -4.34 2.48
C GLY A 8 11.44 -5.56 1.59
N GLU A 9 10.97 -6.64 2.19
CA GLU A 9 10.47 -7.83 1.48
C GLU A 9 8.94 -7.83 1.53
N PHE A 10 8.27 -8.23 0.44
CA PHE A 10 6.81 -8.24 0.34
C PHE A 10 6.29 -9.68 0.22
N GLY A 11 5.17 -9.96 0.88
CA GLY A 11 4.44 -11.23 0.78
C GLY A 11 4.04 -11.78 2.14
N GLY A 12 2.96 -12.56 2.19
CA GLY A 12 2.38 -13.02 3.46
C GLY A 12 3.31 -13.86 4.35
N ASP A 13 4.39 -14.42 3.79
CA ASP A 13 5.39 -15.17 4.56
C ASP A 13 6.40 -14.26 5.28
N VAL A 14 6.63 -13.05 4.76
CA VAL A 14 7.64 -12.08 5.24
C VAL A 14 7.01 -10.85 5.90
N ASP A 15 5.76 -10.55 5.54
CA ASP A 15 4.97 -9.43 6.04
C ASP A 15 3.51 -9.85 6.22
N PRO A 16 3.20 -10.69 7.23
CA PRO A 16 1.85 -11.21 7.46
C PRO A 16 0.87 -10.14 7.94
N ASP A 17 1.37 -9.07 8.57
CA ASP A 17 0.60 -7.97 9.12
C ASP A 17 0.50 -6.76 8.15
N PHE A 18 1.09 -6.88 6.95
CA PHE A 18 1.09 -5.87 5.90
C PHE A 18 1.74 -4.53 6.29
N GLU A 19 2.76 -4.56 7.16
CA GLU A 19 3.49 -3.38 7.65
C GLU A 19 4.19 -2.59 6.53
N GLY A 20 4.42 -3.22 5.37
CA GLY A 20 5.01 -2.58 4.19
C GLY A 20 4.04 -1.77 3.33
N ASP A 21 2.79 -1.57 3.76
CA ASP A 21 1.73 -0.92 2.98
C ASP A 21 1.78 0.62 2.97
N PHE A 22 2.69 1.25 3.72
CA PHE A 22 2.89 2.69 3.76
C PHE A 22 4.39 3.02 3.76
N GLN A 23 4.91 3.55 2.64
CA GLN A 23 6.34 3.79 2.48
C GLN A 23 6.60 5.05 1.65
N ALA A 24 7.85 5.53 1.68
CA ALA A 24 8.34 6.60 0.82
C ALA A 24 9.49 6.10 -0.08
N LEU A 25 9.59 6.67 -1.28
CA LEU A 25 10.68 6.41 -2.22
C LEU A 25 11.08 7.69 -2.95
N THR A 26 12.30 7.73 -3.49
CA THR A 26 12.73 8.81 -4.40
C THR A 26 12.63 8.35 -5.85
N ALA A 27 11.84 9.06 -6.66
CA ALA A 27 11.71 8.84 -8.10
C ALA A 27 11.97 10.14 -8.85
N HIS A 28 12.90 10.13 -9.81
CA HIS A 28 13.25 11.34 -10.59
C HIS A 28 13.62 12.58 -9.73
N GLY A 29 14.18 12.36 -8.53
CA GLY A 29 14.53 13.44 -7.59
C GLY A 29 13.36 13.98 -6.77
N TYR A 30 12.17 13.41 -6.92
CA TYR A 30 11.00 13.71 -6.09
C TYR A 30 10.85 12.64 -5.02
N GLU A 31 10.60 13.07 -3.78
CA GLU A 31 10.16 12.18 -2.72
C GLU A 31 8.66 11.92 -2.89
N VAL A 32 8.31 10.65 -3.01
CA VAL A 32 6.95 10.17 -3.25
C VAL A 32 6.57 9.27 -2.08
N ILE A 33 5.43 9.56 -1.46
CA ILE A 33 4.80 8.69 -0.48
C ILE A 33 3.76 7.86 -1.21
N TRP A 34 3.74 6.56 -0.94
CA TRP A 34 2.69 5.69 -1.41
C TRP A 34 2.11 4.89 -0.25
N LYS A 35 0.82 4.55 -0.38
CA LYS A 35 0.15 3.67 0.56
C LYS A 35 -0.90 2.80 -0.07
N ILE A 36 -1.15 1.62 0.49
CA ILE A 36 -2.26 0.75 0.14
C ILE A 36 -3.30 0.80 1.25
N ASP A 37 -4.48 1.33 0.94
CA ASP A 37 -5.64 1.29 1.83
C ASP A 37 -6.50 0.07 1.51
N TYR A 38 -7.05 -0.56 2.54
CA TYR A 38 -7.92 -1.74 2.44
C TYR A 38 -9.37 -1.36 2.74
N TYR A 39 -10.26 -1.76 1.84
CA TYR A 39 -11.70 -1.55 1.97
C TYR A 39 -12.46 -2.85 1.77
N PRO A 40 -13.63 -3.02 2.39
CA PRO A 40 -14.51 -4.13 2.06
C PRO A 40 -15.07 -3.97 0.63
N PRO A 41 -15.25 -5.07 -0.13
CA PRO A 41 -15.63 -5.02 -1.54
C PRO A 41 -17.02 -4.44 -1.83
N ASP A 42 -17.89 -4.36 -0.82
CA ASP A 42 -19.22 -3.76 -0.88
C ASP A 42 -19.26 -2.29 -0.41
N ASP A 43 -18.10 -1.69 -0.12
CA ASP A 43 -17.94 -0.32 0.37
C ASP A 43 -18.72 -0.04 1.69
N ASP A 44 -19.06 -1.07 2.48
CA ASP A 44 -19.67 -0.92 3.81
C ASP A 44 -18.60 -0.52 4.85
N PRO A 45 -18.61 0.73 5.37
CA PRO A 45 -17.56 1.22 6.27
C PRO A 45 -17.56 0.56 7.66
N THR A 46 -18.56 -0.26 7.99
CA THR A 46 -18.64 -0.97 9.27
C THR A 46 -17.99 -2.35 9.22
N ARG A 47 -17.67 -2.84 8.02
CA ARG A 47 -17.03 -4.14 7.83
C ARG A 47 -15.53 -3.99 7.78
N ASP A 48 -14.84 -4.74 8.63
CA ASP A 48 -13.38 -4.87 8.59
C ASP A 48 -12.98 -5.80 7.43
N PRO A 49 -12.18 -5.34 6.46
CA PRO A 49 -11.70 -6.19 5.37
C PRO A 49 -10.58 -7.12 5.86
N ASP A 50 -10.60 -8.38 5.43
CA ASP A 50 -9.48 -9.30 5.65
C ASP A 50 -8.43 -9.11 4.53
N PRO A 51 -7.26 -8.51 4.82
CA PRO A 51 -6.24 -8.27 3.81
C PRO A 51 -5.59 -9.56 3.26
N ALA A 52 -5.74 -10.70 3.96
CA ALA A 52 -5.23 -12.00 3.52
C ALA A 52 -6.18 -12.73 2.55
N ASP A 53 -7.47 -12.36 2.49
CA ASP A 53 -8.44 -12.92 1.53
C ASP A 53 -8.72 -11.94 0.37
N PRO A 54 -8.17 -12.18 -0.83
CA PRO A 54 -8.39 -11.33 -2.01
C PRO A 54 -9.87 -11.19 -2.43
N ALA A 55 -10.74 -12.11 -2.04
CA ALA A 55 -12.18 -12.02 -2.32
C ALA A 55 -12.92 -11.13 -1.31
N ALA A 56 -12.33 -10.90 -0.14
CA ALA A 56 -12.90 -10.11 0.95
C ALA A 56 -12.35 -8.67 1.02
N VAL A 57 -11.42 -8.28 0.12
CA VAL A 57 -10.76 -6.98 0.17
C VAL A 57 -10.60 -6.30 -1.18
N LYS A 58 -10.83 -4.99 -1.18
CA LYS A 58 -10.50 -4.03 -2.25
C LYS A 58 -9.29 -3.22 -1.80
N ARG A 59 -8.22 -3.24 -2.58
CA ARG A 59 -6.98 -2.51 -2.31
C ARG A 59 -6.93 -1.23 -3.15
N VAL A 60 -6.61 -0.10 -2.54
CA VAL A 60 -6.47 1.20 -3.21
C VAL A 60 -5.05 1.71 -2.99
N LEU A 61 -4.32 1.91 -4.09
CA LEU A 61 -2.99 2.54 -4.05
C LEU A 61 -3.14 4.06 -4.15
N THR A 62 -2.73 4.75 -3.10
CA THR A 62 -2.59 6.21 -3.08
C THR A 62 -1.12 6.56 -3.35
N ILE A 63 -0.88 7.51 -4.26
CA ILE A 63 0.45 8.06 -4.56
C ILE A 63 0.37 9.56 -4.41
N MET A 64 1.28 10.14 -3.62
CA MET A 64 1.34 11.58 -3.33
C MET A 64 2.79 12.06 -3.34
N LEU A 65 3.03 13.31 -3.70
CA LEU A 65 4.34 13.91 -3.46
C LEU A 65 4.49 14.17 -1.96
N ALA A 66 5.67 13.92 -1.40
CA ALA A 66 5.90 14.13 0.03
C ALA A 66 5.73 15.60 0.45
N GLU A 67 5.90 16.55 -0.47
CA GLU A 67 5.67 17.98 -0.24
C GLU A 67 4.18 18.38 -0.14
N GLU A 68 3.26 17.49 -0.50
CA GLU A 68 1.81 17.70 -0.39
C GLU A 68 1.25 17.25 0.97
N TYR A 69 2.09 16.68 1.83
CA TYR A 69 1.77 16.17 3.17
C TYR A 69 2.26 17.11 4.27
#